data_AF-A0A7J9ZLJ8-F1
#
_entry.id   AF-A0A7J9ZLJ8-F1
#
_cell.length_a   1.000
_cell.length_b   1.000
_cell.length_c   1.000
_cell.angle_alpha   90.00
_cell.angle_beta   90.00
_cell.angle_gamma   90.00
#
_symmetry.space_group_name_H-M   'P 1'
#
loop_
_entity.id
_entity.type
_entity.pdbx_description
1 polymer ?
#
loop_
_entity_poly.entity_id
_entity_poly.type
_entity_poly.pdbx_seq_one_letter_code
_entity_poly.pdbx_strand_id
1 'polypeptide(L)'
;MGTAGGVRLSDAASAEISGTFTPEMSGAHTFGMAGVGTYRLEVDGAVISEGRLRASGDDPGGAFLNPQEARAEAVLEAGRPVHVRLTVAVRDRGDMTFTAFALGHAGPGPPPGELIAEAVHAAREADVAVVVVGTSEEVESEGRDRTGLWLPGRQDELVRAVADACPRTVVVVNAGSPVELPWAEDVAAVLLGWFPGQEGGAALADVLLGHAEPGGRLPTTWPVALADCPVTEVRPHDGELRYDEGVFIGYRAWQRAGVLPRYPFGHGRGYTTWAYESATAEAGTVRVRLRNTGDRPGREVVQVYLTPEDPGPDRPDRVLAGFATVTAEPGETVTAEITLSPRAGQIWDDTAHAFRPAPDPHTLEIAHSLTDVRLTVPYA
;
A
#
# COMPACT_ATOMS: atom_id res chain seq x y z
N MET A 1 6.83 -27.01 -16.99
CA MET A 1 5.56 -27.37 -16.33
C MET A 1 4.97 -28.58 -17.04
N GLY A 2 4.88 -29.73 -16.37
CA GLY A 2 4.21 -30.90 -16.92
C GLY A 2 2.70 -30.74 -16.80
N THR A 3 1.96 -31.13 -17.83
CA THR A 3 0.50 -31.23 -17.76
C THR A 3 0.13 -32.50 -17.00
N ALA A 4 -0.92 -32.44 -16.18
CA ALA A 4 -1.50 -33.64 -15.59
C ALA A 4 -1.94 -34.59 -16.72
N GLY A 5 -1.47 -35.84 -16.68
CA GLY A 5 -1.92 -36.89 -17.61
C GLY A 5 -1.32 -36.87 -19.03
N GLY A 6 -0.27 -36.09 -19.31
CA GLY A 6 0.44 -36.14 -20.61
C GLY A 6 -0.31 -35.53 -21.80
N VAL A 7 -1.42 -34.85 -21.56
CA VAL A 7 -2.17 -34.10 -22.59
C VAL A 7 -1.43 -32.81 -22.90
N ARG A 8 -1.11 -32.55 -24.18
CA ARG A 8 -0.62 -31.23 -24.57
C ARG A 8 -1.80 -30.26 -24.58
N LEU A 9 -1.65 -29.11 -23.93
CA LEU A 9 -2.68 -28.05 -23.96
C LEU A 9 -3.04 -27.60 -25.38
N SER A 10 -2.12 -27.73 -26.35
CA SER A 10 -2.38 -27.50 -27.77
C SER A 10 -3.50 -28.40 -28.34
N ASP A 11 -3.68 -29.58 -27.76
CA ASP A 11 -4.58 -30.61 -28.27
C ASP A 11 -5.95 -30.57 -27.55
N ALA A 12 -6.10 -29.75 -26.50
CA ALA A 12 -7.34 -29.57 -25.76
C ALA A 12 -8.32 -28.63 -26.50
N ALA A 13 -9.60 -28.98 -26.47
CA ALA A 13 -10.69 -28.12 -26.94
C ALA A 13 -11.25 -27.24 -25.80
N SER A 14 -11.36 -27.80 -24.60
CA SER A 14 -11.86 -27.14 -23.40
C SER A 14 -11.09 -27.59 -22.15
N ALA A 15 -11.22 -26.79 -21.10
CA ALA A 15 -10.82 -27.11 -19.74
C ALA A 15 -12.05 -27.01 -18.83
N GLU A 16 -12.10 -27.85 -17.80
CA GLU A 16 -13.23 -27.92 -16.87
C GLU A 16 -12.76 -27.88 -15.43
N ILE A 17 -13.45 -27.07 -14.61
CA ILE A 17 -13.42 -27.16 -13.14
C ILE A 17 -14.82 -27.64 -12.73
N SER A 18 -14.90 -28.78 -12.05
CA SER A 18 -16.19 -29.27 -11.55
C SER A 18 -16.06 -29.96 -10.21
N GLY A 19 -17.12 -29.90 -9.41
CA GLY A 19 -17.13 -30.40 -8.04
C GLY A 19 -18.51 -30.35 -7.40
N THR A 20 -18.61 -30.87 -6.18
CA THR A 20 -19.82 -30.76 -5.37
C THR A 20 -19.64 -29.61 -4.38
N PHE A 21 -20.61 -28.71 -4.32
CA PHE A 21 -20.67 -27.63 -3.35
C PHE A 21 -21.87 -27.86 -2.42
N THR A 22 -21.65 -27.78 -1.11
CA THR A 22 -22.73 -27.86 -0.11
C THR A 22 -22.86 -26.50 0.56
N PRO A 23 -23.95 -25.74 0.28
CA PRO A 23 -24.14 -24.42 0.86
C PRO A 23 -24.40 -24.52 2.37
N GLU A 24 -23.80 -23.63 3.16
CA GLU A 24 -24.05 -23.53 4.60
C GLU A 24 -25.32 -22.72 4.92
N MET A 25 -25.73 -21.84 4.00
CA MET A 25 -26.91 -20.97 4.13
C MET A 25 -27.85 -21.17 2.94
N SER A 26 -29.15 -20.96 3.16
CA SER A 26 -30.11 -20.95 2.06
C SER A 26 -30.22 -19.53 1.49
N GLY A 27 -30.46 -19.40 0.18
CA GLY A 27 -30.65 -18.11 -0.46
C GLY A 27 -29.96 -18.00 -1.82
N ALA A 28 -29.85 -16.77 -2.32
CA ALA A 28 -29.14 -16.49 -3.57
C ALA A 28 -27.62 -16.58 -3.36
N HIS A 29 -26.99 -17.55 -4.01
CA HIS A 29 -25.54 -17.67 -4.10
C HIS A 29 -25.07 -17.14 -5.44
N THR A 30 -24.03 -16.32 -5.43
CA THR A 30 -23.38 -15.86 -6.66
C THR A 30 -22.26 -16.80 -7.04
N PHE A 31 -22.26 -17.29 -8.27
CA PHE A 31 -21.13 -17.97 -8.88
C PHE A 31 -20.55 -17.10 -10.00
N GLY A 32 -19.23 -17.18 -10.19
CA GLY A 32 -18.54 -16.34 -11.16
C GLY A 32 -17.50 -17.10 -11.97
N MET A 33 -17.30 -16.65 -13.21
CA MET A 33 -16.14 -16.95 -14.02
C MET A 33 -15.30 -15.68 -14.15
N ALA A 34 -14.02 -15.76 -13.80
CA ALA A 34 -13.03 -14.73 -14.09
C ALA A 34 -12.04 -15.27 -15.12
N GLY A 35 -11.74 -14.55 -16.19
CA GLY A 35 -10.73 -14.95 -17.17
C GLY A 35 -11.02 -14.47 -18.60
N VAL A 36 -10.41 -15.14 -19.56
CA VAL A 36 -10.59 -14.86 -21.00
C VAL A 36 -11.10 -16.11 -21.71
N GLY A 37 -12.14 -15.92 -22.53
CA GLY A 37 -12.63 -16.89 -23.49
C GLY A 37 -14.10 -17.24 -23.34
N THR A 38 -14.56 -18.10 -24.24
CA THR A 38 -15.93 -18.65 -24.20
C THR A 38 -16.05 -19.62 -23.02
N TYR A 39 -17.07 -19.41 -22.18
CA TYR A 39 -17.33 -20.19 -20.98
C TYR A 39 -18.80 -20.60 -20.86
N ARG A 40 -19.03 -21.66 -20.07
CA ARG A 40 -20.34 -22.12 -19.64
C ARG A 40 -20.27 -22.53 -18.17
N LEU A 41 -21.16 -21.98 -17.36
CA LEU A 41 -21.26 -22.19 -15.91
C LEU A 41 -22.61 -22.83 -15.57
N GLU A 42 -22.54 -23.98 -14.91
CA GLU A 42 -23.69 -24.82 -14.58
C GLU A 42 -23.77 -25.11 -13.07
N VAL A 43 -25.00 -25.15 -12.55
CA VAL A 43 -25.32 -25.63 -11.20
C VAL A 43 -26.44 -26.66 -11.32
N ASP A 44 -26.21 -27.88 -10.83
CA ASP A 44 -27.10 -29.05 -10.97
C ASP A 44 -27.53 -29.32 -12.43
N GLY A 45 -26.63 -29.06 -13.38
CA GLY A 45 -26.86 -29.24 -14.81
C GLY A 45 -27.70 -28.13 -15.46
N ALA A 46 -28.20 -27.15 -14.69
CA ALA A 46 -28.79 -25.94 -15.24
C ALA A 46 -27.70 -24.91 -15.57
N VAL A 47 -27.72 -24.38 -16.79
CA VAL A 47 -26.83 -23.27 -17.19
C VAL A 47 -27.31 -22.00 -16.50
N ILE A 48 -26.47 -21.44 -15.62
CA ILE A 48 -26.78 -20.18 -14.93
C ILE A 48 -26.08 -18.99 -15.58
N SER A 49 -24.98 -19.23 -16.32
CA SER A 49 -24.30 -18.20 -17.11
C SER A 49 -23.53 -18.84 -18.26
N GLU A 50 -23.55 -18.20 -19.42
CA GLU A 50 -22.69 -18.55 -20.55
C GLU A 50 -22.36 -17.28 -21.35
N GLY A 51 -21.19 -17.26 -21.98
CA GLY A 51 -20.76 -16.09 -22.74
C GLY A 51 -19.29 -16.15 -23.13
N ARG A 52 -18.76 -15.00 -23.55
CA ARG A 52 -17.37 -14.85 -23.95
C ARG A 52 -16.77 -13.62 -23.29
N LEU A 53 -15.78 -13.82 -22.44
CA LEU A 53 -14.99 -12.75 -21.83
C LEU A 53 -13.75 -12.45 -22.66
N ARG A 54 -13.34 -11.18 -22.70
CA ARG A 54 -12.18 -10.74 -23.46
C ARG A 54 -11.16 -10.08 -22.53
N ALA A 55 -9.90 -10.14 -22.94
CA ALA A 55 -8.87 -9.31 -22.34
C ALA A 55 -9.30 -7.83 -22.40
N SER A 56 -9.15 -7.12 -21.29
CA SER A 56 -9.39 -5.67 -21.22
C SER A 56 -8.11 -4.91 -21.55
N GLY A 57 -8.20 -3.92 -22.43
CA GLY A 57 -7.07 -3.08 -22.82
C GLY A 57 -6.12 -3.76 -23.80
N ASP A 58 -5.00 -3.08 -24.09
CA ASP A 58 -3.99 -3.51 -25.06
C ASP A 58 -2.76 -4.19 -24.39
N ASP A 59 -2.80 -4.37 -23.06
CA ASP A 59 -1.74 -5.03 -22.28
C ASP A 59 -2.16 -6.46 -21.87
N PRO A 60 -1.55 -7.50 -22.47
CA PRO A 60 -1.80 -8.90 -22.09
C PRO A 60 -1.46 -9.21 -20.62
N GLY A 61 -0.51 -8.49 -20.01
CA GLY A 61 -0.15 -8.65 -18.60
C GLY A 61 -1.27 -8.16 -17.68
N GLY A 62 -1.72 -6.92 -17.85
CA GLY A 62 -2.85 -6.35 -17.13
C GLY A 62 -4.15 -7.14 -17.30
N ALA A 63 -4.44 -7.64 -18.50
CA ALA A 63 -5.61 -8.48 -18.75
C ALA A 63 -5.57 -9.84 -18.02
N PHE A 64 -4.37 -10.35 -17.71
CA PHE A 64 -4.20 -11.55 -16.89
C PHE A 64 -4.34 -11.26 -15.40
N LEU A 65 -3.76 -10.15 -14.93
CA LEU A 65 -3.77 -9.77 -13.51
C LEU A 65 -5.13 -9.22 -13.05
N ASN A 66 -5.92 -8.66 -13.97
CA ASN A 66 -7.26 -8.17 -13.69
C ASN A 66 -8.24 -8.64 -14.78
N PRO A 67 -8.58 -9.93 -14.79
CA PRO A 67 -9.43 -10.50 -15.81
C PRO A 67 -10.87 -9.98 -15.68
N GLN A 68 -11.59 -9.93 -16.81
CA GLN A 68 -13.04 -9.70 -16.77
C GLN A 68 -13.74 -10.81 -15.99
N GLU A 69 -14.88 -10.46 -15.40
CA GLU A 69 -15.74 -11.38 -14.69
C GLU A 69 -17.15 -11.42 -15.27
N ALA A 70 -17.76 -12.60 -15.23
CA ALA A 70 -19.19 -12.77 -15.35
C ALA A 70 -19.73 -13.46 -14.10
N ARG A 71 -20.83 -12.95 -13.57
CA ARG A 71 -21.45 -13.42 -12.33
C ARG A 71 -22.92 -13.77 -12.59
N ALA A 72 -23.40 -14.84 -11.97
CA ALA A 72 -24.81 -15.23 -12.00
C ALA A 72 -25.22 -15.84 -10.67
N GLU A 73 -26.52 -15.74 -10.35
CA GLU A 73 -27.07 -16.25 -9.10
C GLU A 73 -27.78 -17.59 -9.28
N ALA A 74 -27.68 -18.43 -8.26
CA ALA A 74 -28.50 -19.63 -8.08
C ALA A 74 -29.07 -19.65 -6.67
N VAL A 75 -30.37 -19.94 -6.54
CA VAL A 75 -31.01 -20.09 -5.23
C VAL A 75 -30.77 -21.50 -4.72
N LEU A 76 -30.06 -21.63 -3.59
CA LEU A 76 -29.69 -22.92 -3.00
C LEU A 76 -30.31 -23.11 -1.62
N GLU A 77 -30.40 -24.36 -1.20
CA GLU A 77 -30.89 -24.78 0.13
C GLU A 77 -29.72 -25.25 0.99
N ALA A 78 -29.61 -24.72 2.21
CA ALA A 78 -28.55 -25.10 3.16
C ALA A 78 -28.47 -26.61 3.37
N GLY A 79 -27.26 -27.16 3.35
CA GLY A 79 -26.98 -28.58 3.56
C GLY A 79 -27.33 -29.48 2.37
N ARG A 80 -27.95 -28.97 1.31
CA ARG A 80 -28.24 -29.73 0.09
C ARG A 80 -27.10 -29.62 -0.92
N PRO A 81 -26.33 -30.70 -1.18
CA PRO A 81 -25.22 -30.64 -2.12
C PRO A 81 -25.70 -30.39 -3.55
N VAL A 82 -24.97 -29.55 -4.29
CA VAL A 82 -25.19 -29.27 -5.71
C VAL A 82 -23.92 -29.50 -6.51
N HIS A 83 -24.05 -29.93 -7.76
CA HIS A 83 -22.91 -30.07 -8.66
C HIS A 83 -22.66 -28.77 -9.41
N VAL A 84 -21.46 -28.20 -9.26
CA VAL A 84 -21.02 -26.99 -9.98
C VAL A 84 -20.04 -27.39 -11.07
N ARG A 85 -20.22 -26.84 -12.27
CA ARG A 85 -19.31 -27.03 -13.41
C ARG A 85 -19.04 -25.71 -14.13
N LEU A 86 -17.77 -25.37 -14.29
CA LEU A 86 -17.29 -24.32 -15.19
C LEU A 86 -16.48 -24.96 -16.33
N THR A 87 -16.93 -24.79 -17.55
CA THR A 87 -16.20 -25.21 -18.77
C THR A 87 -15.74 -23.99 -19.55
N VAL A 88 -14.48 -23.95 -19.95
CA VAL A 88 -13.86 -22.85 -20.72
C VAL A 88 -13.20 -23.39 -21.99
N ALA A 89 -13.42 -22.73 -23.12
CA ALA A 89 -12.80 -23.08 -24.39
C ALA A 89 -11.31 -22.66 -24.42
N VAL A 90 -10.39 -23.62 -24.51
CA VAL A 90 -8.93 -23.38 -24.41
C VAL A 90 -8.37 -22.61 -25.61
N ARG A 91 -9.02 -22.76 -26.78
CA ARG A 91 -8.58 -22.15 -28.04
C ARG A 91 -9.14 -20.76 -28.27
N ASP A 92 -10.13 -20.35 -27.49
CA ASP A 92 -10.76 -19.04 -27.61
C ASP A 92 -10.17 -18.07 -26.59
N ARG A 93 -8.86 -17.87 -26.62
CA ARG A 93 -8.12 -17.06 -25.64
C ARG A 93 -7.67 -15.69 -26.16
N GLY A 94 -8.18 -15.28 -27.32
CA GLY A 94 -7.71 -14.08 -28.01
C GLY A 94 -6.21 -14.14 -28.29
N ASP A 95 -5.50 -13.04 -28.03
CA ASP A 95 -4.06 -12.91 -28.24
C ASP A 95 -3.20 -13.49 -27.09
N MET A 96 -3.85 -14.09 -26.07
CA MET A 96 -3.15 -14.68 -24.95
C MET A 96 -2.37 -15.94 -25.36
N THR A 97 -1.16 -16.08 -24.83
CA THR A 97 -0.30 -17.25 -25.09
C THR A 97 -0.62 -18.45 -24.18
N PHE A 98 -1.41 -18.24 -23.13
CA PHE A 98 -1.85 -19.25 -22.17
C PHE A 98 -3.35 -19.10 -21.86
N THR A 99 -3.94 -20.11 -21.24
CA THR A 99 -5.34 -20.10 -20.79
C THR A 99 -5.35 -19.99 -19.26
N ALA A 100 -6.03 -18.97 -18.74
CA ALA A 100 -6.22 -18.76 -17.31
C ALA A 100 -7.68 -18.39 -17.03
N PHE A 101 -8.25 -19.02 -16.01
CA PHE A 101 -9.61 -18.75 -15.55
C PHE A 101 -9.77 -19.20 -14.10
N ALA A 102 -10.73 -18.61 -13.39
CA ALA A 102 -11.11 -18.97 -12.04
C ALA A 102 -12.63 -19.18 -11.94
N LEU A 103 -13.03 -20.08 -11.04
CA LEU A 103 -14.42 -20.25 -10.59
C LEU A 103 -14.55 -19.59 -9.22
N GLY A 104 -15.33 -18.51 -9.15
CA GLY A 104 -15.61 -17.77 -7.92
C GLY A 104 -16.97 -18.15 -7.31
N HIS A 105 -17.10 -17.97 -6.01
CA HIS A 105 -18.34 -18.14 -5.27
C HIS A 105 -18.46 -17.08 -4.18
N ALA A 106 -19.67 -16.55 -4.01
CA ALA A 106 -20.06 -15.75 -2.86
C ALA A 106 -21.40 -16.27 -2.30
N GLY A 107 -21.46 -16.45 -0.99
CA GLY A 107 -22.68 -16.82 -0.28
C GLY A 107 -23.71 -15.68 -0.24
N PRO A 108 -24.97 -15.98 0.12
CA PRO A 108 -25.93 -14.94 0.47
C PRO A 108 -25.37 -14.14 1.64
N GLY A 109 -25.45 -12.81 1.54
CA GLY A 109 -24.99 -11.90 2.58
C GLY A 109 -25.95 -10.73 2.73
N PRO A 110 -26.02 -10.12 3.92
CA PRO A 110 -26.81 -8.91 4.10
C PRO A 110 -26.28 -7.80 3.18
N PRO A 111 -27.16 -6.86 2.74
CA PRO A 111 -26.73 -5.75 1.93
C PRO A 111 -25.68 -4.91 2.69
N PRO A 112 -24.75 -4.23 1.99
CA PRO A 112 -23.66 -3.49 2.65
C PRO A 112 -24.08 -2.49 3.73
N GLY A 113 -25.29 -1.91 3.64
CA GLY A 113 -25.82 -1.00 4.67
C GLY A 113 -26.12 -1.69 6.01
N GLU A 114 -26.52 -2.96 5.99
CA GLU A 114 -26.75 -3.74 7.20
C GLU A 114 -25.42 -4.16 7.85
N LEU A 115 -24.38 -4.43 7.06
CA LEU A 115 -23.04 -4.77 7.56
C LEU A 115 -22.38 -3.62 8.34
N ILE A 116 -22.57 -2.36 7.91
CA ILE A 116 -22.06 -1.20 8.66
C ILE A 116 -22.80 -1.06 10.00
N ALA A 117 -24.13 -1.25 10.01
CA ALA A 117 -24.91 -1.19 11.24
C ALA A 117 -24.51 -2.30 12.24
N GLU A 118 -24.19 -3.50 11.74
CA GLU A 118 -23.66 -4.61 12.54
C GLU A 118 -22.29 -4.26 13.13
N ALA A 119 -21.37 -3.72 12.33
CA ALA A 119 -20.06 -3.28 12.81
C ALA A 119 -20.17 -2.20 13.89
N VAL A 120 -21.08 -1.24 13.72
CA VAL A 120 -21.39 -0.21 14.72
C VAL A 120 -21.93 -0.82 16.01
N HIS A 121 -22.84 -1.80 15.90
CA HIS A 121 -23.38 -2.48 17.08
C HIS A 121 -22.29 -3.20 17.87
N ALA A 122 -21.42 -3.97 17.19
CA ALA A 122 -20.29 -4.63 17.81
C ALA A 122 -19.31 -3.63 18.47
N ALA A 123 -19.05 -2.49 17.81
CA ALA A 123 -18.16 -1.45 18.34
C ALA A 123 -18.68 -0.81 19.63
N ARG A 124 -20.01 -0.64 19.78
CA ARG A 124 -20.61 -0.08 21.02
C ARG A 124 -20.40 -0.95 22.24
N GLU A 125 -20.25 -2.25 22.05
CA GLU A 125 -20.08 -3.23 23.12
C GLU A 125 -18.60 -3.48 23.46
N ALA A 126 -17.67 -2.91 22.68
CA ALA A 126 -16.23 -3.10 22.83
C ALA A 126 -15.54 -1.92 23.53
N ASP A 127 -14.50 -2.23 24.31
CA ASP A 127 -13.61 -1.21 24.89
C ASP A 127 -12.73 -0.51 23.85
N VAL A 128 -12.38 -1.23 22.78
CA VAL A 128 -11.53 -0.81 21.67
C VAL A 128 -12.08 -1.46 20.40
N ALA A 129 -12.22 -0.68 19.33
CA ALA A 129 -12.55 -1.19 18.01
C ALA A 129 -11.29 -1.19 17.13
N VAL A 130 -11.00 -2.30 16.45
CA VAL A 130 -9.94 -2.39 15.44
C VAL A 130 -10.59 -2.54 14.08
N VAL A 131 -10.50 -1.51 13.24
CA VAL A 131 -11.08 -1.50 11.89
C VAL A 131 -9.97 -1.70 10.88
N VAL A 132 -10.06 -2.73 10.05
CA VAL A 132 -9.09 -2.97 8.98
C VAL A 132 -9.68 -2.47 7.67
N VAL A 133 -9.00 -1.52 7.04
CA VAL A 133 -9.33 -0.95 5.74
C VAL A 133 -8.15 -1.05 4.79
N GLY A 134 -8.37 -0.88 3.49
CA GLY A 134 -7.27 -0.93 2.55
C GLY A 134 -7.69 -0.93 1.10
N THR A 135 -6.68 -1.17 0.27
CA THR A 135 -6.82 -1.47 -1.16
C THR A 135 -6.57 -2.95 -1.41
N SER A 136 -6.79 -3.40 -2.64
CA SER A 136 -6.55 -4.76 -3.09
C SER A 136 -5.97 -4.74 -4.51
N GLU A 137 -5.69 -5.91 -5.07
CA GLU A 137 -5.30 -6.06 -6.48
C GLU A 137 -6.36 -5.52 -7.48
N GLU A 138 -7.62 -5.37 -7.03
CA GLU A 138 -8.67 -4.71 -7.83
C GLU A 138 -8.42 -3.21 -8.00
N VAL A 139 -7.63 -2.60 -7.10
CA VAL A 139 -7.34 -1.16 -7.09
C VAL A 139 -5.88 -0.88 -7.45
N GLU A 140 -4.94 -1.64 -6.88
CA GLU A 140 -3.49 -1.47 -7.08
C GLU A 140 -2.92 -2.73 -7.74
N SER A 141 -2.64 -2.65 -9.04
CA SER A 141 -2.14 -3.78 -9.83
C SER A 141 -1.24 -3.31 -10.97
N GLU A 142 -0.26 -4.13 -11.33
CA GLU A 142 0.47 -3.97 -12.58
C GLU A 142 -0.51 -3.94 -13.78
N GLY A 143 -0.16 -3.16 -14.80
CA GLY A 143 -0.95 -2.97 -16.02
C GLY A 143 -1.95 -1.80 -15.96
N ARG A 144 -2.18 -1.17 -14.80
CA ARG A 144 -2.98 0.06 -14.71
C ARG A 144 -2.62 0.92 -13.50
N ASP A 145 -2.83 2.21 -13.63
CA ASP A 145 -2.77 3.14 -12.50
C ASP A 145 -4.13 3.27 -11.80
N ARG A 146 -4.09 3.65 -10.52
CA ARG A 146 -5.29 4.08 -9.79
C ARG A 146 -5.88 5.35 -10.41
N THR A 147 -7.20 5.48 -10.36
CA THR A 147 -7.92 6.68 -10.81
C THR A 147 -8.02 7.77 -9.73
N GLY A 148 -7.63 7.43 -8.49
CA GLY A 148 -7.36 8.39 -7.43
C GLY A 148 -6.93 7.69 -6.14
N LEU A 149 -7.03 8.39 -5.02
CA LEU A 149 -6.41 7.98 -3.75
C LEU A 149 -7.42 7.58 -2.67
N TRP A 150 -8.72 7.53 -2.97
CA TRP A 150 -9.74 7.12 -2.00
C TRP A 150 -9.67 5.62 -1.69
N LEU A 151 -10.10 5.25 -0.49
CA LEU A 151 -10.36 3.85 -0.16
C LEU A 151 -11.57 3.33 -0.95
N PRO A 152 -11.53 2.11 -1.53
CA PRO A 152 -12.63 1.59 -2.33
C PRO A 152 -13.88 1.29 -1.48
N GLY A 153 -15.05 1.33 -2.14
CA GLY A 153 -16.32 0.99 -1.51
C GLY A 153 -16.78 2.02 -0.47
N ARG A 154 -17.29 1.54 0.66
CA ARG A 154 -17.84 2.37 1.76
C ARG A 154 -16.94 2.35 3.00
N GLN A 155 -15.65 2.11 2.83
CA GLN A 155 -14.71 1.97 3.94
C GLN A 155 -14.59 3.26 4.77
N ASP A 156 -14.57 4.43 4.13
CA ASP A 156 -14.56 5.71 4.86
C ASP A 156 -15.85 5.95 5.66
N GLU A 157 -16.99 5.42 5.21
CA GLU A 157 -18.25 5.49 5.96
C GLU A 157 -18.23 4.54 7.15
N LEU A 158 -17.74 3.30 6.95
CA LEU A 158 -17.56 2.32 8.01
C LEU A 158 -16.68 2.88 9.14
N VAL A 159 -15.53 3.47 8.80
CA VAL A 159 -14.61 4.00 9.80
C VAL A 159 -15.25 5.11 10.63
N ARG A 160 -15.88 6.09 9.98
CA ARG A 160 -16.57 7.18 10.70
C ARG A 160 -17.67 6.65 11.61
N ALA A 161 -18.51 5.75 11.10
CA ALA A 161 -19.62 5.18 11.87
C ALA A 161 -19.13 4.39 13.10
N VAL A 162 -18.03 3.64 12.96
CA VAL A 162 -17.41 2.90 14.07
C VAL A 162 -16.73 3.85 15.06
N ALA A 163 -16.01 4.86 14.58
CA ALA A 163 -15.34 5.86 15.43
C ALA A 163 -16.33 6.66 16.27
N ASP A 164 -17.47 7.06 15.69
CA ASP A 164 -18.57 7.72 16.40
C ASP A 164 -19.16 6.84 17.51
N ALA A 165 -19.17 5.53 17.31
CA ALA A 165 -19.72 4.56 18.25
C ALA A 165 -18.72 4.12 19.33
N CYS A 166 -17.42 4.09 19.00
CA CYS A 166 -16.33 3.70 19.89
C CYS A 166 -15.14 4.66 19.72
N PRO A 167 -15.00 5.70 20.57
CA PRO A 167 -13.91 6.67 20.43
C PRO A 167 -12.50 6.08 20.51
N ARG A 168 -12.35 4.89 21.11
CA ARG A 168 -11.09 4.12 21.13
C ARG A 168 -10.97 3.24 19.89
N THR A 169 -11.16 3.84 18.71
CA THR A 169 -11.01 3.15 17.42
C THR A 169 -9.56 3.25 16.93
N VAL A 170 -8.97 2.10 16.62
CA VAL A 170 -7.69 1.96 15.91
C VAL A 170 -7.98 1.51 14.49
N VAL A 171 -7.44 2.21 13.50
CA VAL A 171 -7.61 1.82 12.10
C VAL A 171 -6.32 1.28 11.52
N VAL A 172 -6.37 0.09 10.95
CA VAL A 172 -5.27 -0.55 10.24
C VAL A 172 -5.48 -0.34 8.75
N VAL A 173 -4.53 0.29 8.08
CA VAL A 173 -4.57 0.61 6.65
C VAL A 173 -3.64 -0.34 5.90
N ASN A 174 -4.22 -1.22 5.08
CA ASN A 174 -3.47 -2.12 4.21
C ASN A 174 -3.50 -1.59 2.76
N ALA A 175 -2.51 -0.79 2.39
CA ALA A 175 -2.40 -0.22 1.05
C ALA A 175 -0.94 -0.22 0.57
N GLY A 176 -0.70 -0.49 -0.71
CA GLY A 176 0.64 -0.52 -1.30
C GLY A 176 1.24 0.88 -1.52
N SER A 177 0.41 1.91 -1.52
CA SER A 177 0.77 3.29 -1.81
C SER A 177 -0.15 4.27 -1.06
N PRO A 178 0.14 5.59 -1.03
CA PRO A 178 -0.67 6.55 -0.26
C PRO A 178 -2.14 6.50 -0.63
N VAL A 179 -3.00 6.64 0.38
CA VAL A 179 -4.46 6.80 0.25
C VAL A 179 -4.92 8.00 1.08
N GLU A 180 -6.04 8.60 0.71
CA GLU A 180 -6.70 9.65 1.49
C GLU A 180 -7.31 9.05 2.75
N LEU A 181 -7.14 9.76 3.86
CA LEU A 181 -7.62 9.33 5.18
C LEU A 181 -8.45 10.47 5.81
N PRO A 182 -9.66 10.74 5.29
CA PRO A 182 -10.45 11.91 5.70
C PRO A 182 -10.94 11.84 7.16
N TRP A 183 -10.91 10.66 7.77
CA TRP A 183 -11.30 10.38 9.15
C TRP A 183 -10.11 10.23 10.12
N ALA A 184 -8.88 10.49 9.67
CA ALA A 184 -7.69 10.21 10.49
C ALA A 184 -7.60 11.03 11.79
N GLU A 185 -8.30 12.18 11.89
CA GLU A 185 -8.41 12.96 13.13
C GLU A 185 -9.54 12.47 14.06
N ASP A 186 -10.43 11.61 13.57
CA ASP A 186 -11.60 11.12 14.30
C ASP A 186 -11.32 9.80 15.03
N VAL A 187 -10.13 9.22 14.84
CA VAL A 187 -9.75 7.91 15.38
C VAL A 187 -8.57 8.03 16.35
N ALA A 188 -8.46 7.08 17.29
CA ALA A 188 -7.42 7.11 18.31
C ALA A 188 -6.02 6.82 17.75
N ALA A 189 -5.93 5.98 16.72
CA ALA A 189 -4.67 5.68 16.05
C ALA A 189 -4.88 5.18 14.62
N VAL A 190 -3.88 5.42 13.77
CA VAL A 190 -3.77 4.84 12.42
C VAL A 190 -2.48 4.03 12.35
N LEU A 191 -2.60 2.76 11.96
CA LEU A 191 -1.47 1.85 11.74
C LEU A 191 -1.41 1.47 10.26
N LEU A 192 -0.28 1.73 9.60
CA LEU A 192 -0.07 1.36 8.21
C LEU A 192 0.55 -0.05 8.13
N GLY A 193 -0.22 -1.01 7.63
CA GLY A 193 0.17 -2.41 7.49
C GLY A 193 0.76 -2.79 6.13
N TRP A 194 0.65 -1.91 5.13
CA TRP A 194 1.01 -2.20 3.73
C TRP A 194 0.28 -3.45 3.19
N PHE A 195 0.95 -4.28 2.40
CA PHE A 195 0.55 -5.66 2.16
C PHE A 195 1.49 -6.58 2.95
N PRO A 196 1.13 -7.02 4.16
CA PRO A 196 2.07 -7.55 5.13
C PRO A 196 2.49 -9.01 4.89
N GLY A 197 2.02 -9.63 3.80
CA GLY A 197 2.33 -11.01 3.45
C GLY A 197 1.74 -12.04 4.43
N GLN A 198 2.24 -13.28 4.35
CA GLN A 198 1.67 -14.45 5.04
C GLN A 198 1.66 -14.34 6.58
N GLU A 199 2.61 -13.63 7.18
CA GLU A 199 2.71 -13.46 8.65
C GLU A 199 2.00 -12.18 9.13
N GLY A 200 1.28 -11.48 8.25
CA GLY A 200 0.74 -10.16 8.55
C GLY A 200 -0.23 -10.12 9.73
N GLY A 201 -1.05 -11.16 9.90
CA GLY A 201 -1.97 -11.25 11.03
C GLY A 201 -1.24 -11.36 12.38
N ALA A 202 -0.19 -12.18 12.45
CA ALA A 202 0.62 -12.35 13.66
C ALA A 202 1.41 -11.07 13.96
N ALA A 203 2.05 -10.47 12.95
CA ALA A 203 2.79 -9.23 13.10
C ALA A 203 1.89 -8.07 13.57
N LEU A 204 0.67 -7.98 13.05
CA LEU A 204 -0.31 -6.98 13.48
C LEU A 204 -0.68 -7.16 14.96
N ALA A 205 -0.94 -8.40 15.39
CA ALA A 205 -1.25 -8.69 16.79
C ALA A 205 -0.09 -8.31 17.72
N ASP A 206 1.16 -8.64 17.35
CA ASP A 206 2.34 -8.28 18.14
C ASP A 206 2.52 -6.77 18.29
N VAL A 207 2.25 -5.99 17.23
CA VAL A 207 2.29 -4.53 17.30
C VAL A 207 1.15 -4.01 18.17
N LEU A 208 -0.11 -4.39 17.92
CA LEU A 208 -1.26 -3.90 18.68
C LEU A 208 -1.18 -4.21 20.18
N LEU A 209 -0.61 -5.35 20.55
CA LEU A 209 -0.40 -5.76 21.95
C LEU A 209 0.90 -5.17 22.55
N GLY A 210 1.73 -4.51 21.74
CA GLY A 210 2.98 -3.92 22.16
C GLY A 210 4.08 -4.94 22.48
N HIS A 211 3.97 -6.16 21.94
CA HIS A 211 5.06 -7.15 21.92
C HIS A 211 6.16 -6.74 20.93
N ALA A 212 5.78 -6.05 19.86
CA ALA A 212 6.67 -5.47 18.87
C ALA A 212 6.43 -3.95 18.76
N GLU A 213 7.52 -3.20 18.57
CA GLU A 213 7.49 -1.75 18.37
C GLU A 213 7.11 -1.41 16.91
N PRO A 214 6.23 -0.42 16.65
CA PRO A 214 6.02 0.12 15.31
C PRO A 214 7.23 0.96 14.88
N GLY A 215 8.34 0.31 14.53
CA GLY A 215 9.62 0.96 14.23
C GLY A 215 9.81 1.45 12.79
N GLY A 216 8.74 1.50 11.99
CA GLY A 216 8.77 1.89 10.58
C GLY A 216 8.76 3.41 10.37
N ARG A 217 9.25 3.88 9.21
CA ARG A 217 9.14 5.27 8.76
C ARG A 217 8.66 5.29 7.30
N LEU A 218 7.83 6.26 6.96
CA LEU A 218 7.23 6.36 5.63
C LEU A 218 8.29 6.59 4.54
N PRO A 219 8.37 5.73 3.51
CA PRO A 219 9.23 5.95 2.35
C PRO A 219 8.60 6.89 1.31
N THR A 220 7.34 7.29 1.51
CA THR A 220 6.55 8.15 0.62
C THR A 220 5.92 9.29 1.41
N THR A 221 5.50 10.34 0.72
CA THR A 221 4.74 11.45 1.32
C THR A 221 3.25 11.17 1.16
N TRP A 222 2.48 11.31 2.23
CA TRP A 222 1.04 11.00 2.25
C TRP A 222 0.21 12.28 2.22
N PRO A 223 -0.62 12.48 1.19
CA PRO A 223 -1.40 13.70 1.03
C PRO A 223 -2.57 13.78 2.01
N VAL A 224 -3.14 14.99 2.16
CA VAL A 224 -4.50 15.13 2.69
C VAL A 224 -5.50 14.76 1.59
N ALA A 225 -5.31 15.29 0.38
CA ALA A 225 -6.07 14.93 -0.82
C ALA A 225 -5.16 14.82 -2.07
N LEU A 226 -5.59 14.08 -3.10
CA LEU A 226 -4.88 13.99 -4.38
C LEU A 226 -4.64 15.38 -5.01
N ALA A 227 -5.55 16.33 -4.79
CA ALA A 227 -5.42 17.70 -5.28
C ALA A 227 -4.21 18.46 -4.68
N ASP A 228 -3.69 18.01 -3.55
CA ASP A 228 -2.50 18.58 -2.90
C ASP A 228 -1.20 18.04 -3.48
N CYS A 229 -1.26 16.93 -4.25
CA CYS A 229 -0.08 16.31 -4.81
C CYS A 229 0.57 17.23 -5.85
N PRO A 230 1.88 17.57 -5.70
CA PRO A 230 2.56 18.51 -6.59
C PRO A 230 2.94 17.89 -7.95
N VAL A 231 2.92 16.56 -8.06
CA VAL A 231 3.26 15.81 -9.27
C VAL A 231 2.13 14.82 -9.53
N THR A 232 1.29 15.12 -10.52
CA THR A 232 0.09 14.34 -10.86
C THR A 232 0.00 13.98 -12.34
N GLU A 233 0.82 14.58 -13.19
CA GLU A 233 0.85 14.23 -14.61
C GLU A 233 1.65 12.94 -14.78
N VAL A 234 0.94 11.87 -15.10
CA VAL A 234 1.48 10.51 -15.20
C VAL A 234 1.06 9.84 -16.51
N ARG A 235 0.33 10.55 -17.38
CA ARG A 235 -0.21 9.99 -18.61
C ARG A 235 0.61 10.48 -19.81
N PRO A 236 1.02 9.57 -20.70
CA PRO A 236 1.68 9.98 -21.94
C PRO A 236 0.67 10.72 -22.84
N HIS A 237 1.14 11.79 -23.47
CA HIS A 237 0.46 12.51 -24.54
C HIS A 237 1.16 12.21 -25.85
N ASP A 238 0.42 11.72 -26.86
CA ASP A 238 0.97 11.31 -28.16
C ASP A 238 2.16 10.32 -28.06
N GLY A 239 2.14 9.46 -27.04
CA GLY A 239 3.19 8.46 -26.78
C GLY A 239 4.40 8.99 -26.00
N GLU A 240 4.40 10.24 -25.56
CA GLU A 240 5.47 10.87 -24.78
C GLU A 240 4.98 11.22 -23.37
N LEU A 241 5.71 10.79 -22.33
CA LEU A 241 5.48 11.23 -20.95
C LEU A 241 6.66 12.09 -20.51
N ARG A 242 6.40 13.38 -20.30
CA ARG A 242 7.41 14.37 -19.90
C ARG A 242 7.43 14.51 -18.38
N TYR A 243 8.61 14.41 -17.80
CA TYR A 243 8.85 14.57 -16.37
C TYR A 243 9.26 16.03 -16.11
N ASP A 244 8.33 16.96 -16.33
CA ASP A 244 8.59 18.41 -16.25
C ASP A 244 8.85 18.88 -14.79
N GLU A 245 8.53 18.05 -13.79
CA GLU A 245 8.91 18.25 -12.38
C GLU A 245 10.41 18.08 -12.13
N GLY A 246 11.14 17.42 -13.05
CA GLY A 246 12.58 17.22 -12.97
C GLY A 246 13.01 16.49 -11.68
N VAL A 247 13.92 17.09 -10.91
CA VAL A 247 14.44 16.50 -9.66
C VAL A 247 13.47 16.61 -8.48
N PHE A 248 12.38 17.34 -8.65
CA PHE A 248 11.39 17.59 -7.61
C PHE A 248 10.32 16.51 -7.63
N ILE A 249 10.68 15.32 -7.12
CA ILE A 249 9.80 14.17 -6.97
C ILE A 249 9.67 13.81 -5.49
N GLY A 250 8.50 13.30 -5.09
CA GLY A 250 8.21 12.95 -3.71
C GLY A 250 8.38 14.17 -2.80
N TYR A 251 8.98 13.99 -1.62
CA TYR A 251 9.06 15.06 -0.63
C TYR A 251 9.70 16.37 -1.12
N ARG A 252 10.60 16.30 -2.12
CA ARG A 252 11.24 17.48 -2.72
C ARG A 252 10.23 18.35 -3.47
N ALA A 253 9.29 17.70 -4.16
CA ALA A 253 8.18 18.36 -4.83
C ALA A 253 7.26 19.05 -3.83
N TRP A 254 6.94 18.37 -2.73
CA TRP A 254 6.09 18.91 -1.66
C TRP A 254 6.72 20.13 -1.00
N GLN A 255 8.03 20.08 -0.72
CA GLN A 255 8.79 21.23 -0.21
C GLN A 255 8.75 22.41 -1.19
N ARG A 256 9.06 22.18 -2.47
CA ARG A 256 9.00 23.23 -3.51
C ARG A 256 7.62 23.86 -3.64
N ALA A 257 6.57 23.06 -3.54
CA ALA A 257 5.19 23.53 -3.63
C ALA A 257 4.73 24.29 -2.36
N GLY A 258 5.44 24.15 -1.23
CA GLY A 258 5.05 24.74 0.05
C GLY A 258 3.76 24.15 0.63
N VAL A 259 3.36 22.94 0.21
CA VAL A 259 2.15 22.27 0.66
C VAL A 259 2.49 21.29 1.79
N LEU A 260 1.72 21.32 2.88
CA LEU A 260 1.92 20.42 4.00
C LEU A 260 1.18 19.09 3.75
N PRO A 261 1.90 17.94 3.70
CA PRO A 261 1.27 16.64 3.62
C PRO A 261 0.63 16.24 4.95
N ARG A 262 -0.31 15.28 4.93
CA ARG A 262 -0.86 14.67 6.15
C ARG A 262 0.24 13.96 6.92
N TYR A 263 1.01 13.12 6.24
CA TYR A 263 2.21 12.51 6.82
C TYR A 263 3.42 12.75 5.90
N PRO A 264 4.45 13.45 6.38
CA PRO A 264 5.63 13.74 5.58
C PRO A 264 6.49 12.49 5.39
N PHE A 265 7.38 12.56 4.39
CA PHE A 265 8.42 11.54 4.21
C PHE A 265 9.23 11.33 5.51
N GLY A 266 9.52 10.07 5.80
CA GLY A 266 10.23 9.67 7.00
C GLY A 266 9.40 9.74 8.28
N HIS A 267 8.10 10.07 8.25
CA HIS A 267 7.25 10.07 9.43
C HIS A 267 6.96 8.65 9.93
N GLY A 268 6.85 8.47 11.24
CA GLY A 268 6.38 7.24 11.87
C GLY A 268 6.56 7.32 13.38
N ARG A 269 5.55 6.90 14.15
CA ARG A 269 5.57 6.96 15.61
C ARG A 269 6.02 5.62 16.22
N GLY A 270 6.49 5.66 17.45
CA GLY A 270 6.78 4.49 18.29
C GLY A 270 5.91 4.47 19.55
N TYR A 271 6.02 3.42 20.36
CA TYR A 271 5.43 3.35 21.71
C TYR A 271 6.32 3.97 22.79
N THR A 272 7.54 4.38 22.44
CA THR A 272 8.43 5.14 23.31
C THR A 272 8.77 6.53 22.74
N THR A 273 9.42 7.36 23.54
CA THR A 273 9.90 8.70 23.16
C THR A 273 11.42 8.77 23.14
N TRP A 274 11.97 9.66 22.32
CA TRP A 274 13.41 9.78 22.12
C TRP A 274 13.89 11.24 22.30
N ALA A 275 15.00 11.40 22.98
CA ALA A 275 15.75 12.66 23.05
C ALA A 275 17.01 12.58 22.20
N TYR A 276 17.21 13.55 21.32
CA TYR A 276 18.42 13.72 20.53
C TYR A 276 19.35 14.64 21.33
N GLU A 277 20.39 14.08 21.95
CA GLU A 277 21.21 14.79 22.94
C GLU A 277 22.34 15.59 22.29
N SER A 278 23.00 15.02 21.28
CA SER A 278 24.11 15.67 20.57
C SER A 278 24.39 15.01 19.23
N ALA A 279 24.95 15.76 18.28
CA ALA A 279 25.43 15.23 17.01
C ALA A 279 26.82 15.79 16.67
N THR A 280 27.66 14.98 16.05
CA THR A 280 28.95 15.39 15.46
C THR A 280 29.08 14.85 14.05
N ALA A 281 29.77 15.58 13.17
CA ALA A 281 30.03 15.16 11.79
C ALA A 281 31.54 15.18 11.53
N GLU A 282 32.09 14.03 11.16
CA GLU A 282 33.53 13.85 10.91
C GLU A 282 33.74 12.85 9.76
N ALA A 283 34.61 13.20 8.81
CA ALA A 283 35.02 12.31 7.71
C ALA A 283 33.85 11.60 6.98
N GLY A 284 32.77 12.34 6.69
CA GLY A 284 31.59 11.82 6.01
C GLY A 284 30.69 10.91 6.86
N THR A 285 30.88 10.88 8.18
CA THR A 285 30.04 10.14 9.14
C THR A 285 29.43 11.09 10.16
N VAL A 286 28.13 10.94 10.41
CA VAL A 286 27.42 11.65 11.48
C VAL A 286 27.18 10.69 12.64
N ARG A 287 27.61 11.08 13.84
CA ARG A 287 27.33 10.36 15.08
C ARG A 287 26.29 11.12 15.88
N VAL A 288 25.20 10.46 16.21
CA VAL A 288 24.08 11.06 16.95
C VAL A 288 23.85 10.29 18.23
N ARG A 289 24.00 10.97 19.36
CA ARG A 289 23.70 10.42 20.68
C ARG A 289 22.23 10.61 21.00
N LEU A 290 21.54 9.52 21.29
CA LEU A 290 20.11 9.49 21.57
C LEU A 290 19.84 8.83 22.91
N ARG A 291 18.79 9.25 23.59
CA ARG A 291 18.26 8.59 24.78
C ARG A 291 16.82 8.16 24.54
N ASN A 292 16.51 6.91 24.85
CA ASN A 292 15.12 6.49 25.01
C ASN A 292 14.59 7.07 26.32
N THR A 293 13.66 8.01 26.22
CA THR A 293 13.10 8.75 27.37
C THR A 293 11.75 8.23 27.82
N GLY A 294 11.19 7.24 27.14
CA GLY A 294 9.93 6.60 27.55
C GLY A 294 10.15 5.36 28.41
N ASP A 295 9.05 4.68 28.68
CA ASP A 295 8.98 3.54 29.60
C ASP A 295 8.99 2.17 28.88
N ARG A 296 9.24 2.15 27.57
CA ARG A 296 9.28 0.93 26.75
C ARG A 296 10.57 0.82 25.95
N PRO A 297 11.09 -0.39 25.71
CA PRO A 297 12.11 -0.57 24.69
C PRO A 297 11.54 -0.12 23.34
N GLY A 298 12.38 0.45 22.49
CA GLY A 298 11.92 0.94 21.19
C GLY A 298 13.01 1.00 20.15
N ARG A 299 12.60 1.38 18.94
CA ARG A 299 13.48 1.58 17.79
C ARG A 299 13.31 2.98 17.22
N GLU A 300 14.44 3.66 16.99
CA GLU A 300 14.46 4.96 16.32
C GLU A 300 15.18 4.87 14.97
N VAL A 301 14.74 5.68 14.02
CA VAL A 301 15.36 5.87 12.70
C VAL A 301 15.83 7.31 12.61
N VAL A 302 17.14 7.50 12.78
CA VAL A 302 17.76 8.81 12.65
C VAL A 302 18.00 9.11 11.18
N GLN A 303 17.42 10.20 10.69
CA GLN A 303 17.53 10.64 9.31
C GLN A 303 18.45 11.87 9.26
N VAL A 304 19.36 11.90 8.30
CA VAL A 304 20.25 13.05 8.08
C VAL A 304 19.99 13.63 6.70
N TYR A 305 19.60 14.90 6.67
CA TYR A 305 19.34 15.66 5.46
C TYR A 305 20.47 16.66 5.21
N LEU A 306 20.97 16.68 3.98
CA LEU A 306 21.84 17.74 3.49
C LEU A 306 20.97 18.89 3.00
N THR A 307 21.23 20.09 3.53
CA THR A 307 20.46 21.31 3.28
C THR A 307 21.41 22.39 2.76
N PRO A 308 21.36 22.77 1.46
CA PRO A 308 22.14 23.89 0.95
C PRO A 308 21.69 25.22 1.58
N GLU A 309 22.61 26.15 1.81
CA GLU A 309 22.25 27.50 2.32
C GLU A 309 21.46 28.32 1.30
N ASP A 310 21.76 28.15 0.01
CA ASP A 310 21.05 28.77 -1.11
C ASP A 310 20.89 27.76 -2.27
N PRO A 311 19.83 26.93 -2.28
CA PRO A 311 19.61 25.93 -3.33
C PRO A 311 19.40 26.56 -4.71
N GLY A 312 18.92 27.80 -4.81
CA GLY A 312 18.38 28.32 -6.06
C GLY A 312 17.13 27.54 -6.56
N PRO A 313 16.57 27.91 -7.72
CA PRO A 313 15.26 27.39 -8.16
C PRO A 313 15.26 25.94 -8.65
N ASP A 314 16.42 25.42 -9.06
CA ASP A 314 16.53 24.14 -9.75
C ASP A 314 17.02 22.99 -8.85
N ARG A 315 17.14 23.23 -7.53
CA ARG A 315 17.62 22.23 -6.57
C ARG A 315 16.66 22.04 -5.39
N PRO A 316 16.59 20.82 -4.84
CA PRO A 316 15.80 20.58 -3.64
C PRO A 316 16.38 21.27 -2.41
N ASP A 317 15.50 21.78 -1.53
CA ASP A 317 15.89 22.38 -0.25
C ASP A 317 16.52 21.37 0.72
N ARG A 318 16.13 20.10 0.62
CA ARG A 318 16.67 19.01 1.43
C ARG A 318 16.90 17.77 0.60
N VAL A 319 17.99 17.07 0.90
CA VAL A 319 18.31 15.77 0.30
C VAL A 319 18.68 14.81 1.42
N LEU A 320 17.93 13.72 1.56
CA LEU A 320 18.30 12.64 2.48
C LEU A 320 19.70 12.11 2.13
N ALA A 321 20.66 12.32 3.02
CA ALA A 321 22.07 11.97 2.84
C ALA A 321 22.42 10.63 3.46
N GLY A 322 21.68 10.20 4.49
CA GLY A 322 21.85 8.91 5.12
C GLY A 322 20.85 8.72 6.26
N PHE A 323 20.74 7.49 6.73
CA PHE A 323 19.97 7.16 7.93
C PHE A 323 20.57 5.94 8.63
N ALA A 324 20.33 5.81 9.92
CA ALA A 324 20.63 4.60 10.68
C ALA A 324 19.54 4.34 11.70
N THR A 325 19.48 3.11 12.18
CA THR A 325 18.49 2.70 13.17
C THR A 325 19.17 2.22 14.43
N VAL A 326 18.60 2.58 15.58
CA VAL A 326 19.08 2.17 16.89
C VAL A 326 17.92 1.61 17.70
N THR A 327 18.23 0.72 18.62
CA THR A 327 17.31 0.22 19.64
C THR A 327 17.88 0.51 21.01
N ALA A 328 17.02 0.80 21.98
CA ALA A 328 17.45 1.07 23.34
C ALA A 328 16.34 0.72 24.34
N GLU A 329 16.74 0.25 25.51
CA GLU A 329 15.89 0.07 26.69
C GLU A 329 15.45 1.42 27.29
N PRO A 330 14.40 1.46 28.14
CA PRO A 330 13.99 2.68 28.84
C PRO A 330 15.16 3.36 29.57
N GLY A 331 15.37 4.65 29.29
CA GLY A 331 16.43 5.46 29.89
C GLY A 331 17.83 5.26 29.29
N GLU A 332 18.03 4.25 28.45
CA GLU A 332 19.32 3.94 27.83
C GLU A 332 19.73 5.02 26.81
N THR A 333 21.04 5.30 26.77
CA THR A 333 21.66 6.16 25.77
C THR A 333 22.42 5.31 24.75
N VAL A 334 22.16 5.54 23.47
CA VAL A 334 22.81 4.86 22.35
C VAL A 334 23.33 5.88 21.33
N THR A 335 24.30 5.48 20.51
CA THR A 335 24.83 6.32 19.43
C THR A 335 24.48 5.69 18.08
N ALA A 336 23.78 6.46 17.24
CA ALA A 336 23.60 6.13 15.83
C ALA A 336 24.81 6.63 15.03
N GLU A 337 25.41 5.76 14.22
CA GLU A 337 26.46 6.13 13.25
C GLU A 337 25.87 6.10 11.84
N ILE A 338 25.87 7.24 11.15
CA ILE A 338 25.27 7.41 9.83
C ILE A 338 26.38 7.78 8.85
N THR A 339 26.70 6.88 7.92
CA THR A 339 27.56 7.19 6.79
C THR A 339 26.79 8.02 5.77
N LEU A 340 27.30 9.20 5.44
CA LEU A 340 26.70 10.08 4.44
C LEU A 340 27.02 9.58 3.04
N SER A 341 26.00 9.52 2.19
CA SER A 341 26.18 9.26 0.78
C SER A 341 26.85 10.46 0.11
N PRO A 342 28.04 10.30 -0.52
CA PRO A 342 28.68 11.40 -1.26
C PRO A 342 27.77 11.94 -2.38
N ARG A 343 26.87 11.09 -2.90
CA ARG A 343 25.91 11.47 -3.94
C ARG A 343 24.93 12.53 -3.49
N ALA A 344 24.61 12.63 -2.20
CA ALA A 344 23.69 13.63 -1.70
C ALA A 344 24.22 15.07 -1.84
N GLY A 345 25.55 15.24 -1.81
CA GLY A 345 26.23 16.51 -2.06
C GLY A 345 26.71 16.68 -3.50
N GLN A 346 26.21 15.89 -4.45
CA GLN A 346 26.59 15.96 -5.86
C GLN A 346 25.38 16.31 -6.73
N ILE A 347 25.64 17.05 -7.81
CA ILE A 347 24.69 17.33 -8.88
C ILE A 347 25.18 16.68 -10.18
N TRP A 348 24.24 16.25 -11.02
CA TRP A 348 24.55 15.77 -12.36
C TRP A 348 24.83 16.97 -13.27
N ASP A 349 25.94 16.93 -13.99
CA ASP A 349 26.29 17.90 -15.03
C ASP A 349 26.01 17.30 -16.39
N ASP A 350 24.97 17.82 -17.08
CA ASP A 350 24.56 17.31 -18.39
C ASP A 350 25.60 17.54 -19.49
N THR A 351 26.47 18.55 -19.36
CA THR A 351 27.52 18.82 -20.35
C THR A 351 28.71 17.88 -20.14
N ALA A 352 29.10 17.66 -18.88
CA ALA A 352 30.20 16.77 -18.55
C ALA A 352 29.80 15.28 -18.48
N HIS A 353 28.51 14.97 -18.46
CA HIS A 353 27.94 13.65 -18.21
C HIS A 353 28.53 12.98 -16.95
N ALA A 354 28.68 13.77 -15.89
CA ALA A 354 29.32 13.33 -14.64
C ALA A 354 28.69 14.00 -13.43
N PHE A 355 28.86 13.36 -12.27
CA PHE A 355 28.52 13.97 -10.99
C PHE A 355 29.62 14.92 -10.56
N ARG A 356 29.24 16.14 -10.19
CA ARG A 356 30.13 17.15 -9.61
C ARG A 356 29.63 17.56 -8.22
N PRO A 357 30.52 17.97 -7.31
CA PRO A 357 30.10 18.53 -6.02
C PRO A 357 29.14 19.71 -6.21
N ALA A 358 28.11 19.78 -5.38
CA ALA A 358 27.27 20.96 -5.29
C ALA A 358 28.10 22.16 -4.79
N PRO A 359 27.93 23.37 -5.37
CA PRO A 359 28.85 24.48 -5.14
C PRO A 359 28.69 25.16 -3.77
N ASP A 360 27.56 24.99 -3.08
CA ASP A 360 27.22 25.78 -1.89
C ASP A 360 27.67 25.14 -0.59
N PRO A 361 27.85 25.94 0.47
CA PRO A 361 27.90 25.42 1.83
C PRO A 361 26.61 24.66 2.13
N HIS A 362 26.75 23.56 2.86
CA HIS A 362 25.62 22.76 3.30
C HIS A 362 25.59 22.69 4.82
N THR A 363 24.40 22.49 5.33
CA THR A 363 24.14 22.14 6.72
C THR A 363 23.56 20.73 6.77
N LEU A 364 23.92 19.98 7.81
CA LEU A 364 23.33 18.68 8.10
C LEU A 364 22.21 18.86 9.13
N GLU A 365 20.99 18.54 8.73
CA GLU A 365 19.84 18.47 9.62
C GLU A 365 19.63 17.01 10.07
N ILE A 366 19.69 16.78 11.38
CA ILE A 366 19.42 15.48 12.00
C ILE A 366 17.98 15.49 12.48
N ALA A 367 17.19 14.55 11.98
CA ALA A 367 15.75 14.59 12.12
C ALA A 367 15.15 13.22 12.44
N HIS A 368 13.98 13.24 13.07
CA HIS A 368 13.13 12.06 13.26
C HIS A 368 12.26 11.80 12.02
N SER A 369 11.85 12.86 11.31
CA SER A 369 11.19 12.85 10.01
C SER A 369 11.54 14.13 9.27
N LEU A 370 11.19 14.26 7.98
CA LEU A 370 11.52 15.44 7.20
C LEU A 370 11.07 16.77 7.84
N THR A 371 9.95 16.78 8.57
CA THR A 371 9.41 17.99 9.22
C THR A 371 9.73 18.08 10.71
N ASP A 372 10.54 17.16 11.24
CA ASP A 372 10.86 17.04 12.67
C ASP A 372 12.38 17.02 12.88
N VAL A 373 12.99 18.18 12.62
CA VAL A 373 14.43 18.43 12.79
C VAL A 373 14.72 18.64 14.27
N ARG A 374 15.72 17.89 14.78
CA ARG A 374 16.06 17.86 16.20
C ARG A 374 17.41 18.49 16.50
N LEU A 375 18.38 18.30 15.63
CA LEU A 375 19.72 18.85 15.76
C LEU A 375 20.23 19.30 14.39
N THR A 376 21.21 20.19 14.42
CA THR A 376 21.85 20.73 13.22
C THR A 376 23.35 20.81 13.45
N VAL A 377 24.14 20.39 12.46
CA VAL A 377 25.61 20.52 12.49
C VAL A 377 26.12 21.00 11.13
N PRO A 378 27.26 21.73 11.08
CA PRO A 378 27.88 22.11 9.81
C PRO A 378 28.28 20.88 8.98
N TYR A 379 28.13 20.96 7.66
CA TYR A 379 28.74 20.00 6.75
C TYR A 379 30.22 20.41 6.55
N ALA A 380 31.15 19.52 6.92
CA ALA A 380 32.58 19.77 6.87
C ALA A 380 33.20 19.54 5.48
#